data_AF-A0A974DQP6-F1
#
_entry.id   AF-A0A974DQP6-F1
#
_cell.length_a   1.000
_cell.length_b   1.000
_cell.length_c   1.000
_cell.angle_alpha   90.00
_cell.angle_beta   90.00
_cell.angle_gamma   90.00
#
_symmetry.space_group_name_H-M   'P 1'
#
loop_
_entity.id
_entity.type
_entity.pdbx_description
1 polymer ?
#
loop_
_entity_poly.entity_id
_entity_poly.type
_entity_poly.pdbx_seq_one_letter_code
_entity_poly.pdbx_strand_id
1 'polypeptide(L)'
;MENSIWRLASWVKNSLAPSTWDYYNGVWNQWVDFERYVSGPLEDGVKLDLLLWFLANLGEDCSFSKVSKVLAALSFLFKLRGWVDVTKCFIVRQVIKGLRRRRVQGDRRKPVTFGLLRGLFGQLGVNFLRVRRSSRKSLLVHEDDSVLSKFQFVAVFRKCLVGLGLQGKEYASHSFRIGH
;
A
#
# COMPACT_ATOMS: atom_id res chain seq x y z
N MET A 1 -35.05 -3.87 13.72
CA MET A 1 -33.73 -4.49 14.01
C MET A 1 -32.84 -4.60 12.77
N GLU A 2 -33.36 -4.95 11.60
CA GLU A 2 -32.53 -5.11 10.39
C GLU A 2 -31.81 -3.81 9.97
N ASN A 3 -32.49 -2.67 10.08
CA ASN A 3 -31.94 -1.36 9.73
C ASN A 3 -30.77 -0.91 10.66
N SER A 4 -30.72 -1.37 11.92
CA SER A 4 -29.63 -1.02 12.84
C SER A 4 -28.34 -1.80 12.57
N ILE A 5 -28.43 -3.08 12.15
CA ILE A 5 -27.26 -3.91 11.85
C ILE A 5 -26.51 -3.36 10.63
N TRP A 6 -27.24 -3.05 9.55
CA TRP A 6 -26.65 -2.48 8.34
C TRP A 6 -25.99 -1.12 8.59
N ARG A 7 -26.56 -0.29 9.48
CA ARG A 7 -25.95 0.97 9.90
C ARG A 7 -24.64 0.76 10.65
N LEU A 8 -24.61 -0.17 11.62
CA LEU A 8 -23.39 -0.50 12.36
C LEU A 8 -22.30 -1.04 11.41
N ALA A 9 -22.65 -1.92 10.48
CA ALA A 9 -21.73 -2.44 9.47
C ALA A 9 -21.14 -1.32 8.59
N SER A 10 -21.98 -0.35 8.18
CA SER A 10 -21.54 0.83 7.44
C SER A 10 -20.55 1.69 8.25
N TRP A 11 -20.81 1.90 9.54
CA TRP A 11 -19.89 2.64 10.41
C TRP A 11 -18.54 1.96 10.59
N VAL A 12 -18.54 0.63 10.76
CA VAL A 12 -17.29 -0.16 10.80
C VAL A 12 -16.54 -0.01 9.48
N LYS A 13 -17.23 -0.10 8.33
CA LYS A 13 -16.61 0.12 7.02
C LYS A 13 -16.01 1.51 6.87
N ASN A 14 -16.72 2.54 7.31
CA ASN A 14 -16.28 3.94 7.26
C ASN A 14 -15.15 4.28 8.24
N SER A 15 -14.85 3.40 9.20
CA SER A 15 -13.68 3.57 10.09
C SER A 15 -12.33 3.39 9.35
N LEU A 16 -12.36 2.87 8.12
CA LEU A 16 -11.19 2.66 7.27
C LEU A 16 -11.33 3.46 5.98
N ALA A 17 -10.19 3.93 5.44
CA ALA A 17 -10.15 4.48 4.09
C ALA A 17 -10.61 3.40 3.08
N PRO A 18 -11.30 3.76 1.96
CA PRO A 18 -11.82 2.79 1.01
C PRO A 18 -10.77 1.79 0.51
N SER A 19 -9.58 2.28 0.16
CA SER A 19 -8.45 1.43 -0.27
C SER A 19 -7.94 0.48 0.81
N THR A 20 -8.07 0.86 2.09
CA THR A 20 -7.68 0.00 3.22
C THR A 20 -8.72 -1.09 3.42
N TRP A 21 -10.01 -0.75 3.32
CA TRP A 21 -11.10 -1.72 3.37
C TRP A 21 -10.95 -2.77 2.27
N ASP A 22 -10.73 -2.36 1.02
CA ASP A 22 -10.58 -3.27 -0.10
C ASP A 22 -9.39 -4.23 0.09
N TYR A 23 -8.26 -3.70 0.58
CA TYR A 23 -7.09 -4.51 0.89
C TYR A 23 -7.35 -5.49 2.04
N TYR A 24 -7.98 -5.02 3.12
CA TYR A 24 -8.32 -5.87 4.28
C TYR A 24 -9.29 -6.97 3.87
N ASN A 25 -10.33 -6.65 3.11
CA ASN A 25 -11.32 -7.61 2.63
C ASN A 25 -10.67 -8.72 1.79
N GLY A 26 -9.69 -8.38 0.94
CA GLY A 26 -8.91 -9.37 0.20
C GLY A 26 -8.13 -10.33 1.11
N VAL A 27 -7.51 -9.81 2.18
CA VAL A 27 -6.80 -10.65 3.17
C VAL A 27 -7.78 -11.50 3.98
N TRP A 28 -8.94 -10.96 4.36
CA TRP A 28 -9.96 -11.68 5.12
C TRP A 28 -10.55 -12.84 4.31
N ASN A 29 -10.79 -12.66 3.02
CA ASN A 29 -11.25 -13.75 2.16
C ASN A 29 -10.22 -14.89 2.09
N GLN A 30 -8.94 -14.55 1.91
CA GLN A 30 -7.86 -15.56 1.96
C GLN A 30 -7.81 -16.26 3.32
N TRP A 31 -7.97 -15.52 4.41
CA TRP A 31 -8.02 -16.10 5.75
C TRP A 31 -9.19 -17.07 5.92
N VAL A 32 -10.39 -16.69 5.50
CA VAL A 32 -11.59 -17.55 5.56
C VAL A 32 -11.40 -18.82 4.73
N ASP A 33 -10.75 -18.72 3.57
CA ASP A 33 -10.41 -19.91 2.78
C ASP A 33 -9.44 -20.84 3.53
N PHE A 34 -8.49 -20.28 4.28
CA PHE A 34 -7.59 -21.04 5.16
C PHE A 34 -8.35 -21.68 6.35
N GLU A 35 -9.28 -20.95 6.98
CA GLU A 35 -10.13 -21.47 8.06
C GLU A 35 -10.92 -22.70 7.64
N ARG A 36 -11.38 -22.78 6.37
CA ARG A 36 -12.15 -23.92 5.86
C ARG A 36 -11.41 -25.25 5.86
N TYR A 37 -10.07 -25.23 5.87
CA TYR A 37 -9.27 -26.46 5.97
C TYR A 37 -9.24 -27.03 7.39
N VAL A 38 -9.68 -26.26 8.39
CA VAL A 38 -9.76 -26.68 9.78
C VAL A 38 -11.21 -27.08 10.09
N SER A 39 -11.40 -28.30 10.60
CA SER A 39 -12.71 -28.75 11.10
C SER A 39 -12.86 -28.41 12.59
N GLY A 40 -13.91 -27.67 12.95
CA GLY A 40 -14.26 -27.35 14.33
C GLY A 40 -14.00 -25.90 14.76
N PRO A 41 -14.28 -25.55 16.03
CA PRO A 41 -14.06 -24.20 16.55
C PRO A 41 -12.58 -23.81 16.48
N LEU A 42 -12.32 -22.58 16.01
CA LEU A 42 -10.99 -22.00 16.06
C LEU A 42 -10.67 -21.62 17.51
N GLU A 43 -10.03 -22.52 18.22
CA GLU A 43 -9.36 -22.22 19.49
C GLU A 43 -8.09 -21.37 19.23
N ASP A 44 -7.61 -20.67 20.25
CA ASP A 44 -6.50 -19.73 20.09
C ASP A 44 -5.20 -20.39 19.62
N GLY A 45 -4.93 -21.63 20.06
CA GLY A 45 -3.79 -22.42 19.56
C GLY A 45 -3.90 -22.70 18.06
N VAL A 46 -5.07 -23.14 17.61
CA VAL A 46 -5.34 -23.44 16.21
C VAL A 46 -5.28 -22.18 15.35
N LYS A 47 -5.77 -21.02 15.84
CA LYS A 47 -5.61 -19.73 15.15
C LYS A 47 -4.13 -19.34 14.98
N LEU A 48 -3.33 -19.57 16.01
CA LEU A 48 -1.90 -19.27 15.96
C LEU A 48 -1.20 -20.14 14.90
N ASP A 49 -1.48 -21.43 14.88
CA ASP A 49 -0.92 -22.36 13.89
C ASP A 49 -1.37 -22.00 12.47
N LEU A 50 -2.66 -21.69 12.30
CA LEU A 50 -3.23 -21.23 11.03
C LEU A 50 -2.57 -19.93 10.57
N LEU A 51 -2.29 -18.99 11.48
CA LEU A 51 -1.57 -17.76 11.18
C LEU A 51 -0.12 -18.02 10.77
N LEU A 52 0.58 -18.92 11.44
CA LEU A 52 1.94 -19.29 11.06
C LEU A 52 1.96 -19.95 9.67
N TRP A 53 0.99 -20.83 9.38
CA TRP A 53 0.84 -21.43 8.06
C TRP A 53 0.47 -20.37 7.00
N PHE A 54 -0.43 -19.44 7.30
CA PHE A 54 -0.77 -18.32 6.42
C PHE A 54 0.46 -17.46 6.10
N LEU A 55 1.27 -17.14 7.11
CA LEU A 55 2.52 -16.39 6.95
C LEU A 55 3.56 -17.14 6.12
N ALA A 56 3.66 -18.46 6.26
CA ALA A 56 4.53 -19.29 5.44
C ALA A 56 4.09 -19.29 3.96
N ASN A 57 2.78 -19.39 3.69
CA ASN A 57 2.22 -19.41 2.34
C ASN A 57 2.20 -18.06 1.62
N LEU A 58 2.33 -16.94 2.33
CA LEU A 58 2.52 -15.63 1.69
C LEU A 58 3.82 -15.56 0.84
N GLY A 59 4.71 -16.55 0.98
CA GLY A 59 5.83 -16.76 0.09
C GLY A 59 7.09 -15.99 0.48
N GLU A 60 8.24 -16.56 0.13
CA GLU A 60 9.57 -16.02 0.43
C GLU A 60 9.86 -14.64 -0.19
N ASP A 61 8.97 -14.13 -1.06
CA ASP A 61 9.18 -12.90 -1.85
C ASP A 61 8.33 -11.69 -1.42
N CYS A 62 7.40 -11.84 -0.46
CA CYS A 62 6.51 -10.73 -0.06
C CYS A 62 7.23 -9.70 0.81
N SER A 63 7.25 -8.41 0.41
CA SER A 63 7.93 -7.36 1.17
C SER A 63 7.48 -7.29 2.65
N PHE A 64 8.39 -6.87 3.55
CA PHE A 64 8.06 -6.66 4.96
C PHE A 64 6.83 -5.74 5.15
N SER A 65 6.71 -4.72 4.29
CA SER A 65 5.54 -3.82 4.29
C SER A 65 4.25 -4.57 3.95
N LYS A 66 4.28 -5.51 3.00
CA LYS A 66 3.13 -6.37 2.68
C LYS A 66 2.77 -7.27 3.87
N VAL A 67 3.74 -7.95 4.47
CA VAL A 67 3.51 -8.80 5.67
C VAL A 67 2.92 -7.97 6.82
N SER A 68 3.45 -6.76 7.07
CA SER A 68 2.93 -5.87 8.11
C SER A 68 1.47 -5.47 7.85
N LYS A 69 1.11 -5.19 6.60
CA LYS A 69 -0.27 -4.85 6.22
C LYS A 69 -1.22 -6.04 6.37
N VAL A 70 -0.79 -7.24 6.00
CA VAL A 70 -1.56 -8.49 6.23
C VAL A 70 -1.86 -8.65 7.72
N LEU A 71 -0.85 -8.54 8.57
CA LEU A 71 -1.02 -8.68 10.02
C LEU A 71 -1.94 -7.61 10.61
N ALA A 72 -1.91 -6.38 10.07
CA ALA A 72 -2.85 -5.34 10.47
C ALA A 72 -4.30 -5.68 10.08
N ALA A 73 -4.51 -6.24 8.88
CA ALA A 73 -5.80 -6.71 8.43
C ALA A 73 -6.34 -7.84 9.33
N LEU A 74 -5.50 -8.83 9.66
CA LEU A 74 -5.89 -9.95 10.53
C LEU A 74 -6.12 -9.50 11.98
N SER A 75 -5.27 -8.62 12.52
CA SER A 75 -5.48 -8.01 13.85
C SER A 75 -6.82 -7.27 13.93
N PHE A 76 -7.20 -6.57 12.86
CA PHE A 76 -8.52 -5.93 12.77
C PHE A 76 -9.65 -6.97 12.74
N LEU A 77 -9.52 -8.01 11.90
CA LEU A 77 -10.52 -9.09 11.82
C LEU A 77 -10.74 -9.79 13.15
N PHE A 78 -9.67 -10.15 13.85
CA PHE A 78 -9.75 -10.84 15.13
C PHE A 78 -10.47 -9.98 16.16
N LYS A 79 -10.14 -8.69 16.23
CA LYS A 79 -10.85 -7.74 17.10
C LYS A 79 -12.32 -7.60 16.72
N LEU A 80 -12.63 -7.54 15.42
CA LEU A 80 -14.01 -7.44 14.93
C LEU A 80 -14.84 -8.68 15.29
N ARG A 81 -14.21 -9.86 15.30
CA ARG A 81 -14.84 -11.12 15.73
C ARG A 81 -14.82 -11.34 17.26
N GLY A 82 -14.25 -10.42 18.03
CA GLY A 82 -14.09 -10.56 19.49
C GLY A 82 -13.07 -11.63 19.90
N TRP A 83 -12.15 -12.01 19.00
CA TRP A 83 -11.12 -13.01 19.24
C TRP A 83 -9.85 -12.42 19.85
N VAL A 84 -9.09 -13.26 20.55
CA VAL A 84 -7.72 -12.92 20.98
C VAL A 84 -6.86 -12.63 19.75
N ASP A 85 -6.12 -11.52 19.80
CA ASP A 85 -5.26 -11.08 18.71
C ASP A 85 -3.93 -11.86 18.69
N VAL A 86 -3.94 -13.06 18.11
CA VAL A 86 -2.75 -13.93 18.00
C VAL A 86 -1.65 -13.34 17.12
N THR A 87 -1.94 -12.27 16.33
CA THR A 87 -0.91 -11.57 15.53
C THR A 87 0.18 -10.92 16.39
N LYS A 88 -0.11 -10.70 17.68
CA LYS A 88 0.82 -10.09 18.64
C LYS A 88 1.57 -11.10 19.49
N CYS A 89 1.32 -12.40 19.34
CA CYS A 89 2.02 -13.44 20.09
C CYS A 89 3.54 -13.37 19.89
N PHE A 90 4.29 -13.82 20.89
CA PHE A 90 5.75 -13.76 20.88
C PHE A 90 6.35 -14.43 19.64
N ILE A 91 5.89 -15.63 19.28
CA ILE A 91 6.39 -16.39 18.13
C ILE A 91 6.17 -15.63 16.82
N VAL A 92 4.99 -15.04 16.62
CA VAL A 92 4.69 -14.22 15.42
C VAL A 92 5.63 -13.02 15.34
N ARG A 93 5.89 -12.35 16.48
CA ARG A 93 6.88 -11.25 16.54
C ARG A 93 8.29 -11.72 16.18
N GLN A 94 8.70 -12.92 16.58
CA GLN A 94 10.02 -13.46 16.20
C GLN A 94 10.10 -13.81 14.71
N VAL A 95 9.04 -14.41 14.14
CA VAL A 95 8.94 -14.65 12.69
C VAL A 95 9.11 -13.35 11.90
N ILE A 96 8.39 -12.29 12.29
CA ILE A 96 8.48 -10.97 11.66
C ILE A 96 9.89 -10.38 11.79
N LYS A 97 10.53 -10.49 12.97
CA LYS A 97 11.92 -10.04 13.17
C LYS A 97 12.89 -10.78 12.26
N GLY A 98 12.74 -12.10 12.13
CA GLY A 98 13.54 -12.93 11.22
C GLY A 98 13.40 -12.49 9.76
N LEU A 99 12.16 -12.31 9.30
CA LEU A 99 11.87 -11.83 7.94
C LEU A 99 12.48 -10.46 7.66
N ARG A 100 12.44 -9.54 8.63
CA ARG A 100 13.04 -8.21 8.50
C ARG A 100 14.57 -8.29 8.39
N ARG A 101 15.23 -9.14 9.18
CA ARG A 101 16.69 -9.29 9.17
C ARG A 101 17.22 -9.93 7.89
N ARG A 102 16.49 -10.88 7.31
CA ARG A 102 16.85 -11.51 6.02
C ARG A 102 16.87 -10.51 4.85
N ARG A 103 16.19 -9.37 4.96
CA ARG A 103 15.86 -8.49 3.82
C ARG A 103 16.29 -7.04 4.00
N VAL A 104 17.48 -6.79 4.53
CA VAL A 104 18.10 -5.45 4.54
C VAL A 104 18.54 -5.07 3.11
N GLN A 105 17.56 -4.88 2.22
CA GLN A 105 17.74 -4.14 0.98
C GLN A 105 16.96 -2.83 1.18
N GLY A 106 17.70 -1.77 1.52
CA GLY A 106 17.13 -0.44 1.73
C GLY A 106 16.48 0.13 0.46
N ASP A 107 15.74 1.22 0.61
CA ASP A 107 15.19 1.97 -0.53
C ASP A 107 16.35 2.44 -1.42
N ARG A 108 16.47 1.88 -2.63
CA ARG A 108 17.51 2.22 -3.61
C ARG A 108 17.10 3.39 -4.50
N ARG A 109 15.95 4.03 -4.24
CA ARG A 109 15.49 5.16 -5.05
C ARG A 109 16.47 6.31 -4.93
N LYS A 110 16.85 6.87 -6.08
CA LYS A 110 17.68 8.07 -6.16
C LYS A 110 16.79 9.31 -5.94
N PRO A 111 17.30 10.36 -5.27
CA PRO A 111 16.60 11.63 -5.14
C PRO A 111 16.45 12.32 -6.50
N VAL A 112 15.41 13.13 -6.65
CA VAL A 112 15.32 14.07 -7.78
C VAL A 112 16.13 15.32 -7.44
N THR A 113 17.31 15.44 -8.03
CA THR A 113 18.18 16.63 -7.86
C THR A 113 17.67 17.80 -8.70
N PHE A 114 18.14 19.02 -8.41
CA PHE A 114 17.78 20.20 -9.22
C PHE A 114 18.21 20.07 -10.68
N GLY A 115 19.37 19.48 -10.96
CA GLY A 115 19.85 19.21 -12.32
C GLY A 115 18.92 18.25 -13.06
N LEU A 116 18.49 17.16 -12.41
CA LEU A 116 17.50 16.25 -12.96
C LEU A 116 16.17 16.95 -13.19
N LEU A 117 15.69 17.76 -12.23
CA LEU A 117 14.47 18.53 -12.36
C LEU A 117 14.50 19.46 -13.58
N ARG A 118 15.60 20.17 -13.80
CA ARG A 118 15.80 21.00 -15.00
C ARG A 118 15.75 20.17 -16.28
N GLY A 119 16.40 19.01 -16.30
CA GLY A 119 16.34 18.08 -17.44
C GLY A 119 14.91 17.61 -17.74
N LEU A 120 14.13 17.29 -16.70
CA LEU A 120 12.73 16.89 -16.84
C LEU A 120 11.88 18.01 -17.44
N PHE A 121 12.08 19.26 -17.02
CA PHE A 121 11.41 20.42 -17.63
C PHE A 121 11.80 20.61 -19.10
N GLY A 122 13.07 20.39 -19.46
CA GLY A 122 13.52 20.43 -20.85
C GLY A 122 12.78 19.44 -21.76
N GLN A 123 12.48 18.24 -21.26
CA GLN A 123 11.73 17.21 -22.00
C GLN A 123 10.26 17.58 -22.21
N LEU A 124 9.66 18.38 -21.32
CA LEU A 124 8.26 18.76 -21.42
C LEU A 124 8.04 19.89 -22.43
N GLY A 125 9.08 20.64 -22.82
CA GLY A 125 9.01 21.64 -23.91
C GLY A 125 8.03 22.80 -23.67
N VAL A 126 7.35 22.87 -22.52
CA VAL A 126 6.32 23.87 -22.24
C VAL A 126 6.70 24.85 -21.14
N ASN A 127 6.48 26.13 -21.44
CA ASN A 127 6.20 27.13 -20.42
C ASN A 127 4.83 26.82 -19.81
N PHE A 128 4.78 25.86 -18.89
CA PHE A 128 3.56 25.41 -18.21
C PHE A 128 2.71 26.59 -17.69
N LEU A 129 3.36 27.62 -17.15
CA LEU A 129 2.71 28.83 -16.65
C LEU A 129 2.07 29.71 -17.74
N ARG A 130 2.50 29.60 -19.00
CA ARG A 130 1.88 30.33 -20.13
C ARG A 130 0.60 29.66 -20.64
N VAL A 131 0.55 28.34 -20.59
CA VAL A 131 -0.61 27.55 -21.08
C VAL A 131 -1.67 27.42 -19.98
N ARG A 132 -1.25 27.48 -18.71
CA ARG A 132 -2.16 27.37 -17.57
C ARG A 132 -3.14 28.55 -17.53
N ARG A 133 -4.41 28.26 -17.76
CA ARG A 133 -5.53 29.15 -17.38
C ARG A 133 -5.54 29.31 -15.86
N SER A 134 -5.76 30.52 -15.38
CA SER A 134 -5.74 30.87 -13.94
C SER A 134 -6.89 30.19 -13.17
N SER A 135 -6.80 28.88 -12.96
CA SER A 135 -7.74 28.12 -12.12
C SER A 135 -7.09 27.85 -10.76
N ARG A 136 -7.83 28.17 -9.69
CA ARG A 136 -7.37 28.10 -8.29
C ARG A 136 -7.34 26.67 -7.72
N LYS A 137 -7.68 25.62 -8.49
CA LYS A 137 -7.96 24.28 -7.94
C LYS A 137 -6.78 23.32 -7.91
N SER A 138 -5.95 23.28 -8.96
CA SER A 138 -4.77 22.39 -9.03
C SER A 138 -3.63 23.06 -9.78
N LEU A 139 -2.39 22.77 -9.37
CA LEU A 139 -1.20 23.20 -10.08
C LEU A 139 -0.99 22.41 -11.37
N LEU A 140 -1.37 21.14 -11.43
CA LEU A 140 -1.23 20.30 -12.63
C LEU A 140 -2.62 19.92 -13.14
N VAL A 141 -2.92 20.29 -14.38
CA VAL A 141 -4.19 20.06 -15.07
C VAL A 141 -3.92 19.58 -16.49
N HIS A 142 -4.90 18.85 -17.05
CA HIS A 142 -4.95 18.55 -18.49
C HIS A 142 -5.42 19.78 -19.27
N GLU A 143 -5.37 19.69 -20.60
CA GLU A 143 -5.81 20.76 -21.51
C GLU A 143 -7.30 21.08 -21.36
N ASP A 144 -8.12 20.10 -20.96
CA ASP A 144 -9.55 20.24 -20.67
C ASP A 144 -9.85 20.76 -19.25
N ASP A 145 -8.85 21.29 -18.55
CA ASP A 145 -8.91 21.77 -17.15
C ASP A 145 -9.16 20.68 -16.08
N SER A 146 -9.21 19.38 -16.46
CA SER A 146 -9.35 18.29 -15.50
C SER A 146 -8.07 18.09 -14.68
N VAL A 147 -8.21 17.64 -13.42
CA VAL A 147 -7.08 17.48 -12.50
C VAL A 147 -6.22 16.29 -12.90
N LEU A 148 -4.90 16.49 -12.97
CA LEU A 148 -3.96 15.41 -13.25
C LEU A 148 -3.91 14.41 -12.07
N SER A 149 -4.22 13.14 -12.32
CA SER A 149 -4.09 12.09 -11.31
C SER A 149 -2.62 11.76 -11.01
N LYS A 150 -2.36 11.19 -9.83
CA LYS A 150 -1.03 10.67 -9.47
C LYS A 150 -0.50 9.66 -10.50
N PHE A 151 -1.37 8.80 -11.03
CA PHE A 151 -0.99 7.81 -12.03
C PHE A 151 -0.51 8.47 -13.32
N GLN A 152 -1.25 9.47 -13.81
CA GLN A 152 -0.89 10.24 -15.00
C GLN A 152 0.42 11.02 -14.79
N PHE A 153 0.58 11.69 -13.64
CA PHE A 153 1.83 12.35 -13.28
C PHE A 153 3.03 11.37 -13.30
N VAL A 154 2.88 10.19 -12.68
CA VAL A 154 3.95 9.17 -12.68
C VAL A 154 4.25 8.66 -14.08
N ALA A 155 3.24 8.52 -14.94
CA ALA A 155 3.43 8.11 -16.32
C ALA A 155 4.24 9.15 -17.11
N VAL A 156 3.89 10.44 -17.00
CA VAL A 156 4.63 11.55 -17.64
C VAL A 156 6.06 11.62 -17.09
N PHE A 157 6.22 11.57 -15.77
CA PHE A 157 7.53 11.56 -15.13
C PHE A 157 8.45 10.44 -15.64
N ARG A 158 7.91 9.21 -15.77
CA ARG A 158 8.67 8.07 -16.31
C ARG A 158 9.06 8.29 -17.77
N LYS A 159 8.20 8.88 -18.60
CA LYS A 159 8.54 9.22 -20.00
C LYS A 159 9.70 10.22 -20.05
N CYS A 160 9.68 11.26 -19.22
CA CYS A 160 10.78 12.22 -19.15
C CYS A 160 12.10 11.59 -18.69
N LEU A 161 12.07 10.67 -17.71
CA LEU A 161 13.27 9.94 -17.28
C LEU A 161 13.87 9.11 -18.43
N VAL A 162 13.03 8.40 -19.18
CA VAL A 162 13.47 7.63 -20.36
C VAL A 162 14.09 8.56 -21.41
N GLY A 163 13.48 9.73 -21.67
CA GLY A 163 14.02 10.74 -22.57
C GLY A 163 15.38 11.32 -22.14
N LEU A 164 15.73 11.23 -20.85
CA LEU A 164 17.03 11.60 -20.30
C LEU A 164 18.01 10.42 -20.21
N GLY A 165 17.66 9.24 -20.74
CA GLY A 165 18.49 8.03 -20.66
C GLY A 165 18.55 7.40 -19.26
N LEU A 166 17.63 7.77 -18.35
CA LEU A 166 17.62 7.29 -16.97
C LEU A 166 16.70 6.07 -16.79
N GLN A 167 17.10 5.17 -15.91
CA GLN A 167 16.31 3.97 -15.61
C GLN A 167 15.15 4.32 -14.67
N GLY A 168 13.92 4.33 -15.19
CA GLY A 168 12.71 4.68 -14.43
C GLY A 168 12.42 3.83 -13.18
N LYS A 169 13.08 2.67 -13.01
CA LYS A 169 12.99 1.83 -11.79
C LYS A 169 13.75 2.41 -10.59
N GLU A 170 14.70 3.31 -10.83
CA GLU A 170 15.50 3.97 -9.79
C GLU A 170 14.80 5.21 -9.20
N TYR A 171 13.67 5.62 -9.77
CA TYR A 171 12.96 6.84 -9.39
C TYR A 171 11.46 6.58 -9.24
N ALA A 172 10.81 7.29 -8.32
CA ALA A 172 9.36 7.27 -8.14
C ALA A 172 8.86 8.67 -7.78
N SER A 173 7.53 8.86 -7.72
CA SER A 173 6.96 10.13 -7.22
C SER A 173 7.50 10.50 -5.82
N HIS A 174 7.89 9.50 -5.02
CA HIS A 174 8.46 9.74 -3.69
C HIS A 174 9.90 10.24 -3.73
N SER A 175 10.64 10.04 -4.83
CA SER A 175 12.02 10.54 -5.02
C SER A 175 12.11 12.07 -4.95
N PHE A 176 11.02 12.79 -5.26
CA PHE A 176 10.93 14.25 -5.09
C PHE A 176 10.97 14.68 -3.62
N ARG A 177 10.62 13.78 -2.68
CA ARG A 177 10.64 14.03 -1.24
C ARG A 177 11.90 13.51 -0.55
N ILE A 178 12.78 12.82 -1.28
CA ILE A 178 14.04 12.25 -0.75
C ILE A 178 15.20 13.26 -0.91
N GLY A 179 15.09 14.23 -1.83
CA GLY A 179 16.14 15.22 -2.07
C GLY A 179 16.26 16.24 -0.94
N HIS A 180 17.51 16.49 -0.51
CA HIS A 180 17.94 17.67 0.24
C HIS A 180 18.55 18.68 -0.74
#